data_AF-A0A3D9UZD8-F1
#
_entry.id   AF-A0A3D9UZD8-F1
#
_cell.length_a   1.000
_cell.length_b   1.000
_cell.length_c   1.000
_cell.angle_alpha   90.00
_cell.angle_beta   90.00
_cell.angle_gamma   90.00
#
_symmetry.space_group_name_H-M   'P 1'
#
loop_
_entity.id
_entity.type
_entity.pdbx_description
1 polymer ?
#
loop_
_entity_poly.entity_id
_entity_poly.type
_entity_poly.pdbx_seq_one_letter_code
_entity_poly.pdbx_strand_id
1 'polypeptide(L)'
;MIVVLIVLLVLVTGLAVAAVLGRFGGGAMDDPVTTTPFEPLPAGALKSADVAEIRFDQTMRGYRMGQVDDVLDRLRTELDERDAEIARLRAERDELTGR
;
A
#
# COMPACT_ATOMS: atom_id res chain seq x y z
N MET A 1 15.38 -53.37 -21.78
CA MET A 1 14.06 -53.25 -21.13
C MET A 1 14.05 -52.21 -20.02
N ILE A 2 14.94 -52.30 -19.02
CA ILE A 2 15.01 -51.34 -17.90
C ILE A 2 15.27 -49.89 -18.36
N VAL A 3 16.20 -49.68 -19.30
CA VAL A 3 16.50 -48.33 -19.83
C VAL A 3 15.27 -47.67 -20.47
N VAL A 4 14.48 -48.44 -21.23
CA VAL A 4 13.25 -47.94 -21.87
C VAL A 4 12.20 -47.55 -20.82
N LEU A 5 12.09 -48.32 -19.74
CA LEU A 5 11.18 -48.01 -18.63
C LEU A 5 11.61 -46.73 -17.89
N ILE A 6 12.91 -46.52 -17.68
CA ILE A 6 13.43 -45.30 -17.06
C ILE A 6 13.15 -44.08 -17.94
N VAL A 7 13.41 -44.17 -19.25
CA VAL A 7 13.14 -43.08 -20.19
C VAL A 7 11.66 -42.73 -20.21
N LEU A 8 10.78 -43.75 -20.26
CA LEU A 8 9.34 -43.54 -20.23
C LEU A 8 8.88 -42.87 -18.93
N LEU A 9 9.43 -43.30 -17.79
CA LEU A 9 9.12 -42.72 -16.49
C LEU A 9 9.52 -41.24 -16.43
N VAL A 10 10.74 -40.90 -16.85
CA VAL A 10 11.21 -39.51 -16.89
C VAL A 10 10.32 -38.65 -17.80
N LEU A 11 9.91 -39.18 -18.95
CA LEU A 11 9.08 -38.47 -19.92
C LEU A 11 7.67 -38.21 -19.37
N VAL A 12 7.06 -39.21 -18.74
CA VAL A 12 5.75 -39.08 -18.09
C VAL A 12 5.81 -38.11 -16.92
N THR A 13 6.82 -38.20 -16.05
CA THR A 13 6.99 -37.28 -14.93
C THR A 13 7.23 -35.86 -15.41
N GLY A 14 8.08 -35.67 -16.43
CA GLY A 14 8.35 -34.36 -17.02
C GLY A 14 7.10 -33.72 -17.62
N LEU A 15 6.32 -34.47 -18.39
CA LEU A 15 5.04 -34.01 -18.95
C LEU A 15 4.02 -33.67 -17.86
N ALA A 16 3.93 -34.50 -16.82
CA ALA A 16 3.01 -34.25 -15.70
C ALA A 16 3.37 -32.97 -14.95
N VAL A 17 4.65 -32.74 -14.66
CA VAL A 17 5.15 -31.51 -14.02
C VAL A 17 4.87 -30.30 -14.91
N ALA A 18 5.17 -30.39 -16.22
CA ALA A 18 4.91 -29.30 -17.16
C ALA A 18 3.42 -28.95 -17.26
N ALA A 19 2.53 -29.95 -17.25
CA ALA A 19 1.08 -29.74 -17.26
C ALA A 19 0.57 -29.07 -15.98
N VAL A 20 1.10 -29.45 -14.81
CA VAL A 20 0.77 -28.80 -13.53
C VAL A 20 1.27 -27.36 -13.52
N LEU A 21 2.54 -27.11 -13.86
CA LEU A 21 3.10 -25.76 -13.88
C LEU A 21 2.40 -24.86 -14.93
N GLY A 22 2.09 -25.38 -16.11
CA GLY A 22 1.35 -24.65 -17.14
C GLY A 22 -0.09 -24.32 -16.73
N ARG A 23 -0.71 -25.13 -15.87
CA ARG A 23 -2.04 -24.88 -15.31
C ARG A 23 -2.03 -23.83 -14.19
N PHE A 24 -0.92 -23.69 -13.47
CA PHE A 24 -0.78 -22.74 -12.35
C PHE A 24 -0.02 -21.45 -12.69
N GLY A 25 0.73 -21.40 -13.80
CA GLY A 25 1.64 -20.29 -14.13
C GLY A 25 1.09 -19.19 -15.03
N GLY A 26 -0.19 -19.24 -15.42
CA GLY A 26 -0.77 -18.34 -16.44
C GLY A 26 -2.10 -17.68 -16.09
N GLY A 27 -2.65 -17.90 -14.89
CA GLY A 27 -3.76 -17.08 -14.39
C GLY A 27 -3.17 -15.78 -13.86
N ALA A 28 -3.70 -14.63 -14.29
CA ALA A 28 -3.38 -13.34 -13.72
C ALA A 28 -3.30 -13.48 -12.19
N MET A 29 -2.09 -13.35 -11.63
CA MET A 29 -1.96 -13.25 -10.19
C MET A 29 -2.79 -12.02 -9.81
N ASP A 30 -3.92 -12.25 -9.14
CA ASP A 30 -4.66 -11.18 -8.48
C ASP A 30 -3.68 -10.37 -7.64
N ASP A 31 -3.95 -9.07 -7.51
CA ASP A 31 -3.14 -8.20 -6.69
C ASP A 31 -2.90 -8.87 -5.32
N PRO A 32 -1.65 -8.94 -4.86
CA PRO A 32 -1.31 -9.66 -3.64
C PRO A 32 -2.14 -9.12 -2.48
N VAL A 33 -3.07 -9.94 -1.99
CA VAL A 33 -3.88 -9.63 -0.82
C VAL A 33 -2.97 -9.63 0.40
N THR A 34 -2.72 -8.44 0.95
CA THR A 34 -2.01 -8.32 2.23
C THR A 34 -2.98 -8.66 3.36
N THR A 35 -2.56 -9.50 4.29
CA THR A 35 -3.31 -9.78 5.53
C THR A 35 -3.21 -8.63 6.54
N THR A 36 -2.38 -7.63 6.25
CA THR A 36 -2.21 -6.44 7.08
C THR A 36 -3.08 -5.32 6.53
N PRO A 37 -4.06 -4.81 7.29
CA PRO A 37 -4.93 -3.73 6.83
C PRO A 37 -4.14 -2.41 6.83
N PHE A 38 -3.35 -2.18 5.78
CA PHE A 38 -2.86 -0.84 5.50
C PHE A 38 -4.00 -0.04 4.88
N GLU A 39 -4.61 0.84 5.67
CA GLU A 39 -5.60 1.79 5.20
C GLU A 39 -4.85 3.02 4.65
N PRO A 40 -4.87 3.27 3.32
CA PRO A 40 -4.23 4.45 2.76
C PRO A 40 -4.98 5.72 3.17
N LEU A 41 -4.27 6.84 3.16
CA LEU A 41 -4.88 8.15 3.36
C LEU A 41 -5.98 8.43 2.32
N PRO A 42 -7.05 9.16 2.71
CA PRO A 42 -8.11 9.54 1.79
C PRO A 42 -7.55 10.38 0.63
N ALA A 43 -8.11 10.18 -0.56
CA ALA A 43 -7.74 10.97 -1.72
C ALA A 43 -8.24 12.43 -1.55
N GLY A 44 -7.36 13.41 -1.77
CA GLY A 44 -7.72 14.83 -1.79
C GLY A 44 -7.05 15.64 -0.69
N ALA A 45 -7.75 16.66 -0.19
CA ALA A 45 -7.25 17.52 0.87
C ALA A 45 -7.19 16.73 2.19
N LEU A 46 -6.00 16.69 2.78
CA LEU A 46 -5.72 16.01 4.04
C LEU A 46 -6.01 16.93 5.22
N LYS A 47 -6.67 16.37 6.25
CA LYS A 47 -6.82 17.00 7.57
C LYS A 47 -5.86 16.37 8.56
N SER A 48 -5.57 17.10 9.64
CA SER A 48 -4.78 16.59 10.76
C SER A 48 -5.35 15.31 11.36
N ALA A 49 -6.68 15.21 11.44
CA ALA A 49 -7.39 14.01 11.91
C ALA A 49 -7.13 12.78 11.03
N ASP A 50 -7.07 12.94 9.70
CA ASP A 50 -6.80 11.83 8.77
C ASP A 50 -5.39 11.27 9.00
N VAL A 51 -4.42 12.15 9.30
CA VAL A 51 -3.04 11.76 9.63
C VAL A 51 -2.97 11.06 10.99
N ALA A 52 -3.85 11.41 11.94
CA ALA A 52 -3.93 10.81 13.28
C ALA A 52 -4.30 9.32 13.26
N GLU A 53 -5.09 8.92 12.27
CA GLU A 53 -5.64 7.57 12.17
C GLU A 53 -4.73 6.59 11.43
N ILE A 54 -3.69 7.08 10.74
CA ILE A 54 -2.75 6.23 9.99
C ILE A 54 -2.07 5.20 10.90
N ARG A 55 -2.00 3.95 10.40
CA ARG A 55 -1.20 2.87 10.97
C ARG A 55 -0.22 2.35 9.94
N PHE A 56 1.06 2.40 10.27
CA PHE A 56 2.13 1.86 9.43
C PHE A 56 2.42 0.41 9.80
N ASP A 57 2.71 -0.39 8.78
CA ASP A 57 3.15 -1.77 8.96
C ASP A 57 4.54 -1.84 9.62
N GLN A 58 4.72 -2.83 10.47
CA GLN A 58 6.02 -3.12 11.09
C GLN A 58 6.83 -4.04 10.19
N THR A 59 8.07 -3.65 9.90
CA THR A 59 9.02 -4.44 9.11
C THR A 59 10.32 -4.67 9.88
N MET A 60 11.03 -5.76 9.57
CA MET A 60 12.31 -6.11 10.23
C MET A 60 13.37 -5.01 10.10
N ARG A 61 13.25 -4.13 9.09
CA ARG A 61 14.04 -2.91 8.96
C ARG A 61 13.13 -1.76 8.60
N GLY A 62 12.89 -0.85 9.53
CA GLY A 62 12.05 0.32 9.34
C GLY A 62 12.58 1.53 10.10
N TYR A 63 11.96 2.68 9.87
CA TYR A 63 12.21 3.87 10.69
C TYR A 63 11.78 3.60 12.14
N ARG A 64 12.40 4.29 13.10
CA ARG A 64 11.98 4.17 14.49
C ARG A 64 10.61 4.83 14.67
N MET A 65 9.67 4.10 15.25
CA MET A 65 8.29 4.56 15.45
C MET A 65 8.23 5.92 16.16
N GLY A 66 8.95 6.09 17.29
CA GLY A 66 8.98 7.38 17.99
C GLY A 66 9.49 8.56 17.14
N GLN A 67 10.49 8.35 16.27
CA GLN A 67 10.97 9.43 15.39
C GLN A 67 9.94 9.78 14.31
N VAL A 68 9.23 8.77 13.80
CA VAL A 68 8.15 8.98 12.84
C VAL A 68 6.99 9.70 13.52
N ASP A 69 6.58 9.25 14.71
CA ASP A 69 5.51 9.85 15.50
C ASP A 69 5.80 11.31 15.83
N ASP A 70 7.00 11.64 16.29
CA ASP A 70 7.43 13.02 16.58
C ASP A 70 7.32 13.92 15.33
N VAL A 71 7.71 13.42 14.16
CA VAL A 71 7.62 14.16 12.89
C VAL A 71 6.16 14.31 12.45
N LEU A 72 5.35 13.26 12.59
CA LEU A 72 3.94 13.31 12.23
C LEU A 72 3.15 14.25 13.14
N ASP A 73 3.45 14.29 14.44
CA ASP A 73 2.80 15.20 15.37
C ASP A 73 3.10 16.66 15.02
N ARG A 74 4.35 16.97 14.70
CA ARG A 74 4.71 18.30 14.18
C ARG A 74 3.99 18.62 12.88
N LEU A 75 3.96 17.68 11.93
CA LEU A 75 3.28 17.88 10.65
C LEU A 75 1.78 18.10 10.80
N ARG A 76 1.12 17.43 11.76
CA ARG A 76 -0.30 17.65 12.07
C ARG A 76 -0.55 19.07 12.54
N THR A 77 0.29 19.58 13.45
CA THR A 77 0.18 20.99 13.90
C THR A 77 0.34 21.97 12.76
N GLU A 78 1.35 21.79 11.92
CA GLU A 78 1.56 22.66 10.75
C GLU A 78 0.39 22.59 9.77
N LEU A 79 -0.20 21.40 9.57
CA LEU A 79 -1.37 21.22 8.71
C LEU A 79 -2.58 22.00 9.24
N ASP A 80 -2.85 21.94 10.54
CA ASP A 80 -3.92 22.72 11.18
C ASP A 80 -3.69 24.23 11.03
N GLU A 81 -2.46 24.71 11.21
CA GLU A 81 -2.11 26.11 11.03
C GLU A 81 -2.27 26.56 9.57
N ARG A 82 -1.93 25.71 8.60
CA ARG A 82 -2.15 25.98 7.18
C ARG A 82 -3.63 26.00 6.82
N ASP A 83 -4.41 25.07 7.34
CA ASP A 83 -5.85 25.04 7.08
C ASP A 83 -6.57 26.26 7.67
N ALA A 84 -6.17 26.69 8.87
CA ALA A 84 -6.69 27.91 9.49
C ALA A 84 -6.36 29.16 8.65
N GLU A 85 -5.12 29.28 8.17
CA GLU A 85 -4.71 30.41 7.34
C GLU A 85 -5.43 30.40 5.98
N ILE A 86 -5.58 29.22 5.35
CA ILE A 86 -6.34 29.08 4.11
C ILE A 86 -7.81 29.48 4.31
N ALA A 87 -8.42 29.08 5.42
CA ALA A 87 -9.80 29.47 5.75
C ALA A 87 -9.94 30.99 5.89
N ARG A 88 -9.00 31.63 6.59
CA ARG A 88 -8.94 33.09 6.74
C ARG A 88 -8.79 33.79 5.39
N LEU A 89 -7.83 33.39 4.57
CA LEU A 89 -7.59 33.98 3.25
C LEU A 89 -8.77 33.79 2.30
N ARG A 90 -9.47 32.65 2.38
CA ARG A 90 -10.68 32.41 1.60
C ARG A 90 -11.82 33.34 2.01
N ALA A 91 -12.01 33.57 3.31
CA ALA A 91 -13.02 34.49 3.82
C ALA A 91 -12.75 35.94 3.37
N GLU A 92 -11.51 36.42 3.50
CA GLU A 92 -11.12 37.76 3.02
C GLU A 92 -11.34 37.90 1.50
N ARG A 93 -11.02 36.86 0.73
CA ARG A 93 -11.26 36.84 -0.71
C ARG A 93 -12.75 36.88 -1.04
N ASP A 94 -13.59 36.15 -0.31
CA ASP A 94 -15.04 36.18 -0.51
C ASP A 94 -15.63 37.56 -0.22
N GLU A 95 -15.19 38.22 0.87
CA GLU A 95 -15.56 39.61 1.20
C GLU A 95 -15.16 40.60 0.09
N LEU A 96 -13.94 40.49 -0.43
CA LEU A 96 -13.45 41.32 -1.55
C LEU A 96 -14.20 41.06 -2.86
N THR A 97 -14.67 39.84 -3.07
CA THR A 97 -15.42 39.45 -4.28
C THR A 97 -16.91 39.81 -4.16
N GLY A 98 -17.37 40.27 -2.99
CA GLY A 98 -18.77 40.63 -2.75
C GLY A 98 -19.74 39.46 -2.86
N ARG A 99 -19.27 38.24 -2.57
CA ARG A 99 -20.12 37.03 -2.51
C ARG A 99 -20.65 36.82 -1.09
#